data_AF-A0A937Z5L7-F1
#
_entry.id   AF-A0A937Z5L7-F1
#
_cell.length_a   1.000
_cell.length_b   1.000
_cell.length_c   1.000
_cell.angle_alpha   90.00
_cell.angle_beta   90.00
_cell.angle_gamma   90.00
#
_symmetry.space_group_name_H-M   'P 1'
#
loop_
_entity.id
_entity.type
_entity.pdbx_description
1 polymer ?
#
loop_
_entity_poly.entity_id
_entity_poly.type
_entity_poly.pdbx_seq_one_letter_code
_entity_poly.pdbx_strand_id
1 'polypeptide(L)'
;MALRTKVSDTLTARFPGCRIEGLKRAPGGTRLGGTIVWDGFAGKTQLERQDLLWGALKDSLSEDEQAQISLLMAVTEEELGLILAS
;
A
#
# COMPACT_ATOMS: atom_id res chain seq x y z
N MET A 1 11.71 -7.39 12.97
CA MET A 1 10.60 -7.82 12.09
C MET A 1 10.93 -7.45 10.66
N ALA A 2 10.50 -8.21 9.65
CA ALA A 2 10.76 -7.86 8.25
C ALA A 2 9.90 -6.67 7.81
N LEU A 3 10.44 -5.74 7.01
CA LEU A 3 9.74 -4.55 6.52
C LEU A 3 8.39 -4.88 5.85
N ARG A 4 8.35 -5.95 5.04
CA ARG A 4 7.13 -6.43 4.38
C ARG A 4 6.03 -6.74 5.39
N THR A 5 6.35 -7.48 6.45
CA THR A 5 5.41 -7.81 7.52
C THR A 5 4.95 -6.54 8.23
N LYS A 6 5.87 -5.62 8.54
CA LYS A 6 5.54 -4.35 9.19
C LYS A 6 4.57 -3.49 8.39
N VAL A 7 4.83 -3.34 7.09
CA VAL A 7 3.92 -2.65 6.16
C VAL A 7 2.56 -3.34 6.13
N SER A 8 2.54 -4.68 5.98
CA SER A 8 1.29 -5.44 5.95
C SER A 8 0.45 -5.21 7.20
N ASP A 9 1.04 -5.39 8.38
CA ASP A 9 0.35 -5.30 9.67
C ASP A 9 -0.15 -3.87 9.93
N THR A 10 0.66 -2.86 9.59
CA THR A 10 0.30 -1.45 9.74
C THR A 10 -0.93 -1.11 8.91
N LEU A 11 -0.94 -1.55 7.65
CA LEU A 11 -2.03 -1.25 6.72
C LEU A 11 -3.30 -2.01 7.10
N THR A 12 -3.22 -3.29 7.45
CA THR A 12 -4.41 -4.06 7.88
C THR A 12 -4.97 -3.56 9.21
N ALA A 13 -4.14 -3.03 10.11
CA ALA A 13 -4.60 -2.39 11.34
C ALA A 13 -5.29 -1.04 11.06
N ARG A 14 -4.75 -0.24 10.13
CA ARG A 14 -5.26 1.12 9.86
C ARG A 14 -6.49 1.15 8.95
N PHE A 15 -6.62 0.18 8.05
CA PHE A 15 -7.66 0.11 7.03
C PHE A 15 -8.44 -1.22 7.17
N PRO A 16 -9.44 -1.27 8.07
CA PRO A 16 -10.21 -2.50 8.31
C PRO A 16 -10.83 -3.03 7.01
N GLY A 17 -10.59 -4.32 6.73
CA GLY A 17 -11.09 -4.98 5.54
C GLY A 17 -10.27 -4.76 4.27
N CYS A 18 -9.11 -4.08 4.33
CA CYS A 18 -8.23 -3.98 3.18
C CYS A 18 -7.55 -5.31 2.84
N ARG A 19 -7.18 -5.48 1.57
CA ARG A 19 -6.30 -6.56 1.09
C ARG A 19 -5.01 -5.97 0.55
N ILE A 20 -3.92 -6.70 0.68
CA ILE A 20 -2.60 -6.27 0.21
C ILE A 20 -2.11 -7.28 -0.81
N GLU A 21 -1.97 -6.82 -2.05
CA GLU A 21 -1.60 -7.63 -3.20
C GLU A 21 -0.18 -7.29 -3.66
N GLY A 22 0.55 -8.31 -4.09
CA GLY A 22 1.85 -8.13 -4.75
C GLY A 22 2.92 -7.43 -3.92
N LEU A 23 2.81 -7.37 -2.59
CA LEU A 23 3.78 -6.70 -1.71
C LEU A 23 5.13 -7.45 -1.68
N LYS A 24 6.02 -7.12 -2.61
CA LYS A 24 7.33 -7.77 -2.79
C LYS A 24 8.37 -6.80 -3.34
N ARG A 25 9.64 -7.17 -3.21
CA ARG A 25 10.73 -6.46 -3.91
C ARG A 25 10.72 -6.91 -5.37
N ALA A 26 10.81 -5.97 -6.31
CA ALA A 26 10.92 -6.31 -7.72
C ALA A 26 12.20 -7.12 -7.99
N PRO A 27 12.24 -8.02 -8.99
CA PRO A 27 13.46 -8.72 -9.37
C PRO A 27 14.59 -7.72 -9.68
N GLY A 28 15.74 -7.88 -9.04
CA GLY A 28 16.88 -6.95 -9.15
C GLY A 28 16.68 -5.60 -8.44
N GLY A 29 15.51 -5.35 -7.86
CA GLY A 29 15.19 -4.15 -7.10
C GLY A 29 15.45 -4.34 -5.60
N THR A 30 15.94 -3.29 -4.95
CA THR A 30 16.08 -3.26 -3.50
C THR A 30 14.83 -2.73 -2.81
N ARG A 31 13.87 -2.11 -3.50
CA ARG A 31 12.70 -1.49 -2.86
C ARG A 31 11.46 -2.36 -2.90
N LEU A 32 10.65 -2.26 -1.84
CA LEU A 32 9.36 -2.92 -1.68
C LEU A 32 8.28 -2.14 -2.42
N GLY A 33 7.46 -2.82 -3.22
CA GLY A 33 6.27 -2.24 -3.81
C GLY A 33 5.09 -3.20 -3.77
N GLY A 34 3.89 -2.70 -4.02
CA GLY A 34 2.67 -3.49 -3.96
C GLY A 34 1.40 -2.67 -4.17
N THR A 35 0.27 -3.26 -3.84
CA THR A 35 -1.06 -2.65 -3.99
C THR A 35 -1.88 -2.90 -2.73
N ILE A 36 -2.47 -1.85 -2.18
CA ILE A 36 -3.51 -1.94 -1.17
C ILE A 36 -4.86 -1.76 -1.86
N VAL A 37 -5.76 -2.72 -1.60
CA VAL A 37 -7.11 -2.77 -2.14
C VAL A 37 -8.07 -2.52 -0.99
N TRP A 38 -8.83 -1.43 -1.06
CA TRP A 38 -9.77 -1.05 -0.01
C TRP A 38 -10.88 -0.14 -0.53
N ASP A 39 -12.13 -0.57 -0.39
CA ASP A 39 -13.29 0.19 -0.87
C ASP A 39 -13.50 1.51 -0.13
N GLY A 40 -12.86 1.70 1.04
CA GLY A 40 -12.81 2.99 1.73
C GLY A 40 -12.10 4.10 0.96
N PHE A 41 -11.42 3.78 -0.15
CA PHE A 41 -10.88 4.77 -1.09
C PHE A 41 -11.90 5.33 -2.09
N ALA A 42 -13.10 4.75 -2.18
CA ALA A 42 -14.16 5.23 -3.07
C ALA A 42 -14.48 6.71 -2.82
N GLY A 43 -14.65 7.47 -3.91
CA GLY A 43 -14.90 8.92 -3.85
C GLY A 43 -13.70 9.78 -3.45
N LYS A 44 -12.54 9.19 -3.14
CA LYS A 44 -11.29 9.92 -2.86
C LYS A 44 -10.47 10.09 -4.12
N THR A 45 -9.86 11.26 -4.26
CA THR A 45 -8.82 11.54 -5.26
C THR A 45 -7.56 10.72 -4.98
N GLN A 46 -6.71 10.53 -5.99
CA GLN A 46 -5.47 9.79 -5.81
C GLN A 46 -4.54 10.43 -4.77
N LEU A 47 -4.53 11.76 -4.68
CA LEU A 47 -3.72 12.47 -3.68
C LEU A 47 -4.20 12.16 -2.25
N GLU A 48 -5.50 12.26 -1.99
CA GLU A 48 -6.07 11.92 -0.67
C GLU A 48 -5.79 10.46 -0.26
N ARG A 49 -5.84 9.53 -1.23
CA ARG A 49 -5.52 8.12 -0.97
C ARG A 49 -4.05 7.96 -0.57
N GLN A 50 -3.15 8.62 -1.29
CA GLN A 50 -1.72 8.59 -0.98
C GLN A 50 -1.43 9.25 0.38
N ASP A 51 -2.08 10.37 0.70
CA ASP A 51 -1.95 11.03 2.00
C ASP A 51 -2.38 10.12 3.15
N LEU A 52 -3.53 9.43 3.01
CA LEU A 52 -3.99 8.45 4.00
C LEU A 52 -3.01 7.29 4.15
N LEU A 53 -2.57 6.74 3.02
CA LEU A 53 -1.65 5.60 2.99
C LEU A 53 -0.30 5.93 3.64
N TRP A 54 0.32 7.03 3.22
CA TRP A 54 1.61 7.44 3.75
C TRP A 54 1.49 7.98 5.17
N GLY A 55 0.37 8.60 5.54
CA GLY A 55 0.08 8.95 6.93
C GLY A 55 0.13 7.72 7.84
N ALA A 56 -0.55 6.64 7.45
CA ALA A 56 -0.54 5.38 8.19
C ALA A 56 0.88 4.79 8.37
N LEU A 57 1.68 4.84 7.31
CA LEU A 57 3.02 4.27 7.31
C LEU A 57 4.01 5.12 8.08
N LYS A 58 3.91 6.46 8.03
CA LYS A 58 4.79 7.38 8.76
C LYS A 58 4.72 7.18 10.26
N ASP A 59 3.53 6.89 10.78
CA ASP A 59 3.32 6.67 12.21
C ASP A 59 4.00 5.38 12.71
N SER A 60 4.30 4.44 11.80
CA SER A 60 4.80 3.09 12.15
C SER A 60 6.21 2.79 11.64
N LEU A 61 6.69 3.46 10.59
CA LEU A 61 7.96 3.20 9.93
C LEU A 61 8.99 4.31 10.14
N SER A 62 10.25 3.94 10.35
CA SER A 62 11.35 4.91 10.33
C SER A 62 11.56 5.50 8.93
N GLU A 63 12.28 6.62 8.84
CA GLU A 63 12.61 7.24 7.55
C GLU A 63 13.38 6.28 6.62
N ASP A 64 14.33 5.51 7.17
CA ASP A 64 15.06 4.49 6.42
C ASP A 64 14.13 3.39 5.89
N GLU A 65 13.17 2.94 6.69
CA GLU A 65 12.17 1.95 6.28
C GLU A 65 11.24 2.50 5.20
N GLN A 66 10.82 3.77 5.31
CA GLN A 66 10.01 4.44 4.30
C GLN A 66 10.78 4.58 2.97
N ALA A 67 12.06 4.91 3.01
CA ALA A 67 12.92 5.02 1.82
C ALA A 67 13.13 3.67 1.10
N GLN A 68 12.85 2.55 1.77
CA GLN A 68 12.86 1.22 1.16
C GLN A 68 11.55 0.86 0.45
N ILE A 69 10.53 1.73 0.45
CA ILE A 69 9.28 1.54 -0.29
C ILE A 69 9.35 2.35 -1.58
N SER A 70 9.15 1.71 -2.73
CA SER A 70 9.17 2.38 -4.04
C SER A 70 7.81 2.95 -4.41
N LEU A 71 6.78 2.11 -4.40
CA LEU A 71 5.44 2.45 -4.81
C LEU A 71 4.43 1.53 -4.12
N LEU A 72 3.39 2.13 -3.54
CA LEU A 72 2.20 1.43 -3.11
C LEU A 72 0.99 2.05 -3.82
N MET A 73 0.34 1.26 -4.66
CA MET A 73 -0.89 1.66 -5.31
C MET A 73 -2.06 1.52 -4.35
N ALA A 74 -2.94 2.52 -4.30
CA ALA A 74 -4.14 2.52 -3.47
C ALA A 74 -5.38 2.52 -4.37
N VAL A 75 -6.09 1.39 -4.40
CA VAL A 75 -7.20 1.15 -5.33
C VAL A 75 -8.42 0.55 -4.61
N THR A 76 -9.60 0.66 -5.21
CA THR A 76 -10.79 -0.09 -4.80
C THR A 76 -10.84 -1.47 -5.46
N GLU A 77 -11.75 -2.35 -5.02
CA GLU A 77 -11.96 -3.65 -5.69
C GLU A 77 -12.39 -3.48 -7.15
N GLU A 78 -13.27 -2.51 -7.42
CA GLU A 78 -13.73 -2.19 -8.77
C GLU A 78 -12.58 -1.76 -9.69
N GLU A 79 -11.74 -0.83 -9.23
CA GLU A 79 -10.59 -0.34 -9.99
C GLU A 79 -9.56 -1.44 -10.25
N LEU A 80 -9.31 -2.32 -9.26
CA LEU A 80 -8.44 -3.48 -9.46
C LEU A 80 -9.00 -4.40 -10.55
N GLY A 81 -10.32 -4.64 -10.55
CA GLY A 81 -10.99 -5.42 -11.58
C GLY A 81 -10.77 -4.84 -12.99
N LEU A 82 -10.84 -3.51 -13.14
CA LEU A 82 -10.59 -2.83 -14.40
C LEU A 82 -9.12 -2.93 -14.86
N ILE A 83 -8.17 -2.81 -13.93
CA ILE A 83 -6.72 -2.93 -14.22
C ILE A 83 -6.35 -4.36 -14.66
N LEU A 84 -6.96 -5.39 -14.06
CA LEU A 84 -6.67 -6.78 -14.39
C LEU A 84 -7.38 -7.26 -15.67
N ALA A 85 -8.43 -6.57 -16.09
CA ALA A 85 -9.16 -6.88 -17.32
C ALA A 85 -8.53 -6.24 -18.58
N SER A 86 -7.56 -5.33 -18.42
CA SER A 86 -6.82 -4.69 -19.51
C SER A 86 -5.53 -5.44 -19.86
#